data_AF-A0A9E0ARE0-F1
#
_entry.id   AF-A0A9E0ARE0-F1
#
_cell.length_a   1.000
_cell.length_b   1.000
_cell.length_c   1.000
_cell.angle_alpha   90.00
_cell.angle_beta   90.00
_cell.angle_gamma   90.00
#
_symmetry.space_group_name_H-M   'P 1'
#
loop_
_entity.id
_entity.type
_entity.pdbx_description
1 polymer ?
#
loop_
_entity_poly.entity_id
_entity_poly.type
_entity_poly.pdbx_seq_one_letter_code
_entity_poly.pdbx_strand_id
1 'polypeptide(L)'
;MHVLIYLHHPAHFYLFKHTIRKLKADGHRLTLIATKKDVLEDLLRKEGLEYRNFLPHGRKDNKWSIALGLLKQDLRLVAQCLRDRPDLMIGTSTEICHVGWLLRIPNIFVNEDDAAIVPLVDKLAHPFAKHLLAPEVCVTGRPGKTITYAGNHELAYLHPELFTPDPA
;
A
#
# COMPACT_ATOMS: atom_id res chain seq x y z
N MET A 1 5.94 10.20 -14.19
CA MET A 1 5.71 10.59 -12.78
C MET A 1 6.57 9.74 -11.86
N HIS A 2 6.75 10.19 -10.63
CA HIS A 2 7.36 9.46 -9.54
C HIS A 2 6.26 8.90 -8.61
N VAL A 3 6.12 7.57 -8.56
CA VAL A 3 5.13 6.90 -7.71
C VAL A 3 5.83 6.17 -6.57
N LEU A 4 5.37 6.40 -5.35
CA LEU A 4 5.82 5.67 -4.17
C LEU A 4 4.78 4.60 -3.82
N ILE A 5 5.21 3.35 -3.70
CA ILE A 5 4.36 2.21 -3.36
C ILE A 5 4.81 1.62 -2.03
N TYR A 6 3.89 1.52 -1.07
CA TYR A 6 4.18 1.01 0.28
C TYR A 6 3.47 -0.34 0.53
N LEU A 7 4.25 -1.41 0.71
CA LEU A 7 3.79 -2.78 0.92
C LEU A 7 4.05 -3.25 2.37
N HIS A 8 3.01 -3.75 3.05
CA HIS A 8 3.14 -4.30 4.41
C HIS A 8 3.05 -5.83 4.50
N HIS A 9 2.34 -6.46 3.56
CA HIS A 9 2.06 -7.89 3.60
C HIS A 9 2.43 -8.55 2.27
N PRO A 10 2.84 -9.85 2.25
CA PRO A 10 3.08 -10.58 1.01
C PRO A 10 1.91 -10.54 0.01
N ALA A 11 0.66 -10.52 0.50
CA ALA A 11 -0.52 -10.37 -0.35
C ALA A 11 -0.46 -9.07 -1.19
N HIS A 12 0.06 -7.99 -0.62
CA HIS A 12 0.16 -6.70 -1.32
C HIS A 12 1.22 -6.75 -2.43
N PHE A 13 2.24 -7.61 -2.32
CA PHE A 13 3.13 -7.84 -3.46
C PHE A 13 2.34 -8.35 -4.65
N TYR A 14 1.46 -9.34 -4.47
CA TYR A 14 0.65 -9.86 -5.57
C TYR A 14 -0.34 -8.84 -6.11
N LEU A 15 -0.98 -8.07 -5.22
CA LEU A 15 -1.86 -6.95 -5.61
C LEU A 15 -1.15 -5.93 -6.51
N PHE A 16 0.12 -5.62 -6.24
CA PHE A 16 0.84 -4.56 -6.95
C PHE A 16 1.85 -5.04 -8.00
N LYS A 17 2.22 -6.33 -8.08
CA LYS A 17 3.34 -6.78 -8.95
C LYS A 17 3.13 -6.39 -10.43
N HIS A 18 1.92 -6.55 -10.94
CA HIS A 18 1.60 -6.21 -12.33
C HIS A 18 1.53 -4.69 -12.53
N THR A 19 0.97 -3.97 -11.56
CA THR A 19 0.96 -2.49 -11.55
C THR A 19 2.40 -1.93 -11.54
N ILE A 20 3.28 -2.46 -10.70
CA ILE A 20 4.69 -2.08 -10.63
C ILE A 20 5.38 -2.31 -11.98
N ARG A 21 5.19 -3.49 -12.59
CA ARG A 21 5.76 -3.82 -13.91
C ARG A 21 5.26 -2.86 -14.99
N LYS A 22 3.95 -2.60 -15.04
CA LYS A 22 3.34 -1.68 -16.01
C LYS A 22 3.85 -0.25 -15.85
N LEU A 23 3.82 0.29 -14.63
CA LEU A 23 4.31 1.66 -14.37
C LEU A 23 5.79 1.82 -14.74
N LYS A 24 6.62 0.80 -14.51
CA LYS A 24 8.03 0.80 -14.97
C LYS A 24 8.13 0.79 -16.49
N ALA A 25 7.36 -0.06 -17.16
CA ALA A 25 7.35 -0.14 -18.62
C ALA A 25 6.90 1.18 -19.28
N ASP A 26 5.96 1.88 -18.63
CA ASP A 26 5.47 3.20 -19.03
C ASP A 26 6.48 4.35 -18.71
N GLY A 27 7.68 4.03 -18.22
CA GLY A 27 8.75 4.98 -17.95
C GLY A 27 8.58 5.80 -16.67
N HIS A 28 7.72 5.36 -15.74
CA HIS A 28 7.58 6.02 -14.44
C HIS A 28 8.70 5.62 -13.47
N ARG A 29 9.13 6.59 -12.66
CA ARG A 29 10.06 6.34 -11.57
C ARG A 29 9.30 5.75 -10.40
N LEU A 30 9.80 4.67 -9.80
CA LEU A 30 9.18 4.04 -8.64
C LEU A 30 10.09 4.05 -7.42
N THR A 31 9.53 4.39 -6.27
CA THR A 31 10.12 4.11 -4.96
C THR A 31 9.27 3.06 -4.26
N LEU A 32 9.84 1.88 -4.03
CA LEU A 32 9.17 0.81 -3.29
C LEU A 32 9.61 0.83 -1.83
N ILE A 33 8.64 0.80 -0.93
CA ILE A 33 8.85 0.68 0.50
C ILE A 33 8.18 -0.62 0.94
N ALA A 34 8.90 -1.40 1.75
CA ALA A 34 8.37 -2.61 2.35
C ALA A 34 8.71 -2.66 3.84
N THR A 35 7.97 -3.48 4.59
CA THR A 35 8.33 -3.86 5.95
C THR A 35 8.75 -5.32 6.00
N LYS A 36 9.63 -5.69 6.93
CA LYS A 36 9.93 -7.10 7.16
C LYS A 36 8.69 -7.82 7.69
N LYS A 37 8.06 -8.62 6.83
CA LYS A 37 6.90 -9.43 7.14
C LYS A 37 6.94 -10.71 6.30
N ASP A 38 7.02 -11.85 6.97
CA ASP A 38 7.02 -13.18 6.37
C ASP A 38 7.96 -13.27 5.15
N VAL A 39 7.45 -13.61 3.97
CA VAL A 39 8.22 -13.79 2.72
C VAL A 39 8.25 -12.57 1.81
N LEU A 40 7.75 -11.40 2.25
CA LEU A 40 7.60 -10.22 1.37
C LEU A 40 8.93 -9.76 0.76
N GLU A 41 9.99 -9.73 1.57
CA GLU A 41 11.34 -9.35 1.08
C GLU A 41 11.88 -10.36 0.07
N ASP A 42 11.62 -11.65 0.27
CA ASP A 42 12.05 -12.70 -0.66
C ASP A 42 11.31 -12.61 -1.99
N LEU A 43 10.00 -12.30 -1.97
CA LEU A 43 9.21 -12.06 -3.18
C LEU A 43 9.76 -10.87 -3.98
N LEU A 44 10.03 -9.74 -3.31
CA LEU A 44 10.59 -8.55 -3.96
C LEU A 44 11.98 -8.83 -4.55
N ARG A 45 12.85 -9.55 -3.84
CA ARG A 45 14.19 -9.94 -4.32
C ARG A 45 14.13 -10.90 -5.50
N LYS A 46 13.26 -11.92 -5.45
CA LYS A 46 13.06 -12.86 -6.56
C LYS A 46 12.61 -12.17 -7.84
N GLU A 47 11.83 -11.09 -7.69
CA GLU A 47 11.33 -10.26 -8.79
C GLU A 47 12.35 -9.20 -9.25
N GLY A 48 13.54 -9.13 -8.63
CA GLY A 48 14.58 -8.13 -8.95
C GLY A 48 14.15 -6.70 -8.63
N LEU A 49 13.25 -6.52 -7.66
CA LEU A 49 12.74 -5.20 -7.28
C LEU A 49 13.58 -4.59 -6.16
N GLU A 50 14.14 -3.41 -6.41
CA GLU A 50 14.76 -2.60 -5.38
C GLU A 50 13.70 -1.99 -4.45
N TYR A 51 13.90 -2.09 -3.13
CA TYR A 51 12.99 -1.57 -2.11
C TYR A 51 13.75 -1.05 -0.90
N ARG A 52 13.09 -0.19 -0.13
CA ARG A 52 13.56 0.31 1.17
C ARG A 52 12.80 -0.39 2.29
N ASN A 53 13.51 -0.99 3.24
CA ASN A 53 12.90 -1.63 4.39
C ASN A 53 12.70 -0.64 5.55
N PHE A 54 11.44 -0.31 5.86
CA PHE A 54 11.10 0.65 6.91
C PHE A 54 10.92 0.01 8.29
N LEU A 55 10.87 -1.31 8.37
CA LEU A 55 10.73 -2.04 9.63
C LEU A 55 11.53 -3.36 9.60
N PRO A 56 12.88 -3.30 9.57
CA PRO A 56 13.73 -4.48 9.36
C PRO A 56 13.74 -5.47 10.54
N HIS A 57 13.25 -5.06 11.71
CA HIS A 57 13.15 -5.91 12.90
C HIS A 57 11.74 -6.44 13.15
N GLY A 58 10.81 -6.20 12.21
CA GLY A 58 9.41 -6.56 12.38
C GLY A 58 8.65 -5.68 13.38
N ARG A 59 7.37 -5.98 13.56
CA ARG A 59 6.47 -5.29 14.49
C ARG A 59 6.53 -5.93 15.88
N LYS A 60 6.35 -5.12 16.92
CA LYS A 60 6.17 -5.58 18.31
C LYS A 60 4.68 -5.58 18.67
N ASP A 61 4.26 -6.44 19.60
CA ASP A 61 2.84 -6.72 19.84
C ASP A 61 2.16 -5.87 20.93
N ASN A 62 2.86 -4.92 21.55
CA ASN A 62 2.26 -4.01 22.54
C ASN A 62 1.65 -2.78 21.84
N LYS A 63 0.44 -2.35 22.25
CA LYS A 63 -0.26 -1.15 21.74
C LYS A 63 0.64 0.09 21.70
N TRP A 64 1.41 0.35 22.75
CA TRP A 64 2.36 1.47 22.78
C TRP A 64 3.47 1.34 21.75
N SER A 65 3.98 0.12 21.56
CA SER A 65 5.02 -0.15 20.56
C SER A 65 4.48 -0.05 19.13
N ILE A 66 3.19 -0.36 18.90
CA ILE A 66 2.52 -0.17 17.62
C ILE A 66 2.36 1.32 17.31
N ALA A 67 1.89 2.12 18.27
CA ALA A 67 1.74 3.56 18.11
C ALA A 67 3.09 4.25 17.86
N LEU A 68 4.12 3.93 18.65
CA LEU A 68 5.49 4.43 18.42
C LEU A 68 6.06 3.93 17.09
N GLY A 69 5.73 2.71 16.68
CA GLY A 69 6.12 2.14 15.40
C GLY A 69 5.52 2.90 14.22
N LEU A 70 4.23 3.24 14.29
CA LEU A 70 3.54 4.06 13.30
C LEU A 70 4.16 5.45 13.20
N LEU A 71 4.33 6.15 14.33
CA LEU A 71 4.96 7.48 14.36
C LEU A 71 6.39 7.45 13.77
N LYS A 72 7.17 6.42 14.08
CA LYS A 72 8.52 6.26 13.54
C LYS A 72 8.50 6.03 12.02
N GLN A 73 7.54 5.26 11.51
CA GLN A 73 7.38 5.03 10.08
C GLN A 73 6.87 6.28 9.36
N ASP A 74 5.96 7.06 9.96
CA ASP A 74 5.54 8.37 9.46
C ASP A 74 6.74 9.31 9.31
N LEU A 75 7.57 9.46 10.35
CA LEU A 75 8.76 10.34 10.29
C LEU A 75 9.75 9.89 9.21
N ARG A 76 9.95 8.58 9.04
CA ARG A 76 10.80 8.03 7.97
C ARG A 76 10.21 8.30 6.60
N LEU A 77 8.90 8.16 6.45
CA LEU A 77 8.21 8.39 5.19
C LEU A 77 8.20 9.88 4.85
N VAL A 78 8.03 10.78 5.81
CA VAL A 78 8.20 12.24 5.62
C VAL A 78 9.60 12.54 5.07
N ALA A 79 10.65 12.04 5.73
CA ALA A 79 12.03 12.27 5.26
C ALA A 79 12.26 11.70 3.85
N GLN A 80 11.67 10.55 3.56
CA GLN A 80 11.72 9.95 2.23
C GLN A 80 11.01 10.83 1.19
N CYS A 81 9.77 11.25 1.45
CA CYS A 81 8.97 12.07 0.54
C CYS A 81 9.59 13.45 0.29
N LEU A 82 10.22 14.06 1.29
CA LEU A 82 10.94 15.34 1.11
C LEU A 82 12.16 15.19 0.17
N ARG A 83 12.83 14.04 0.21
CA ARG A 83 13.99 13.73 -0.63
C ARG A 83 13.60 13.32 -2.05
N ASP A 84 12.60 12.46 -2.15
CA ASP A 84 12.19 11.82 -3.41
C ASP A 84 11.15 12.63 -4.19
N ARG A 85 10.35 13.44 -3.49
CA ARG A 85 9.24 14.22 -4.02
C ARG A 85 8.33 13.38 -4.94
N PRO A 86 7.66 12.33 -4.42
CA PRO A 86 6.75 11.55 -5.24
C PRO A 86 5.53 12.40 -5.63
N ASP A 87 5.04 12.18 -6.84
CA ASP A 87 3.81 12.81 -7.36
C ASP A 87 2.55 12.11 -6.82
N LEU A 88 2.67 10.83 -6.45
CA LEU A 88 1.58 9.97 -5.98
C LEU A 88 2.11 8.91 -5.01
N MET A 89 1.34 8.63 -3.95
CA MET A 89 1.59 7.49 -3.06
C MET A 89 0.45 6.47 -3.14
N ILE A 90 0.77 5.19 -3.20
CA ILE A 90 -0.20 4.10 -3.31
C ILE A 90 0.18 2.99 -2.35
N GLY A 91 -0.81 2.33 -1.75
CA GLY A 91 -0.57 1.17 -0.91
C GLY A 91 -1.69 0.95 0.07
N THR A 92 -1.40 0.16 1.09
CA THR A 92 -2.35 -0.23 2.15
C THR A 92 -1.86 0.27 3.52
N SER A 93 -0.84 1.15 3.55
CA SER A 93 -0.22 1.62 4.78
C SER A 93 -0.95 2.84 5.33
N THR A 94 -1.07 2.93 6.65
CA THR A 94 -1.67 4.12 7.27
C THR A 94 -0.76 5.34 7.06
N GLU A 95 0.53 5.10 6.97
CA GLU A 95 1.60 6.08 6.80
C GLU A 95 1.43 6.91 5.52
N ILE A 96 1.06 6.30 4.38
CA ILE A 96 0.85 7.07 3.15
C ILE A 96 -0.34 8.03 3.26
N CYS A 97 -1.33 7.72 4.11
CA CYS A 97 -2.47 8.59 4.35
C CYS A 97 -2.03 9.80 5.17
N HIS A 98 -1.39 9.55 6.31
CA HIS A 98 -0.87 10.60 7.19
C HIS A 98 0.10 11.54 6.46
N VAL A 99 1.13 10.97 5.83
CA VAL A 99 2.18 11.75 5.16
C VAL A 99 1.66 12.41 3.91
N GLY A 100 0.75 11.78 3.17
CA GLY A 100 0.13 12.37 1.98
C GLY A 100 -0.72 13.57 2.34
N TRP A 101 -1.52 13.47 3.40
CA TRP A 101 -2.27 14.61 3.92
C TRP A 101 -1.35 15.74 4.43
N LEU A 102 -0.33 15.40 5.21
CA LEU A 102 0.61 16.37 5.80
C LEU A 102 1.41 17.14 4.73
N LEU A 103 1.94 16.43 3.75
CA LEU A 103 2.79 17.00 2.69
C LEU A 103 2.01 17.42 1.44
N ARG A 104 0.68 17.26 1.45
CA ARG A 104 -0.22 17.49 0.30
C ARG A 104 0.16 16.69 -0.94
N ILE A 105 0.66 15.49 -0.76
CA ILE A 105 0.94 14.53 -1.84
C ILE A 105 -0.32 13.67 -2.01
N PRO A 106 -0.92 13.60 -3.22
CA PRO A 106 -2.04 12.71 -3.50
C PRO A 106 -1.72 11.27 -3.08
N ASN A 107 -2.68 10.61 -2.43
CA ASN A 107 -2.52 9.23 -1.98
C ASN A 107 -3.77 8.38 -2.28
N ILE A 108 -3.54 7.12 -2.62
CA ILE A 108 -4.58 6.11 -2.84
C ILE A 108 -4.35 5.01 -1.83
N PHE A 109 -5.27 4.90 -0.86
CA PHE A 109 -5.28 3.80 0.09
C PHE A 109 -6.14 2.67 -0.46
N VAL A 110 -5.54 1.53 -0.73
CA VAL A 110 -6.21 0.35 -1.29
C VAL A 110 -6.74 -0.49 -0.13
N ASN A 111 -8.04 -0.73 -0.11
CA ASN A 111 -8.77 -1.25 1.04
C ASN A 111 -9.70 -2.41 0.64
N GLU A 112 -9.62 -3.53 1.36
CA GLU A 112 -10.43 -4.76 1.14
C GLU A 112 -11.45 -5.05 2.23
N ASP A 113 -11.50 -4.25 3.30
CA ASP A 113 -12.34 -4.52 4.45
C ASP A 113 -13.45 -3.48 4.64
N ASP A 114 -14.57 -3.91 5.19
CA ASP A 114 -15.60 -2.99 5.70
C ASP A 114 -15.04 -2.16 6.86
N ALA A 115 -15.32 -0.85 6.86
CA ALA A 115 -14.84 0.07 7.89
C ALA A 115 -15.26 -0.35 9.32
N ALA A 116 -16.42 -1.01 9.45
CA ALA A 116 -16.93 -1.53 10.72
C ALA A 116 -16.08 -2.68 11.29
N ILE A 117 -15.38 -3.44 10.42
CA ILE A 117 -14.56 -4.59 10.79
C ILE A 117 -13.12 -4.16 11.10
N VAL A 118 -12.65 -3.07 10.48
CA VAL A 118 -11.31 -2.50 10.69
C VAL A 118 -11.34 -1.10 11.33
N PRO A 119 -11.92 -0.95 12.55
CA PRO A 119 -12.18 0.37 13.14
C PRO A 119 -10.92 1.18 13.43
N LEU A 120 -9.75 0.53 13.56
CA LEU A 120 -8.48 1.24 13.72
C LEU A 120 -8.02 1.87 12.40
N VAL A 121 -8.13 1.14 11.28
CA VAL A 121 -7.81 1.64 9.95
C VAL A 121 -8.79 2.73 9.56
N ASP A 122 -10.09 2.54 9.82
CA ASP A 122 -11.09 3.57 9.52
C ASP A 122 -10.89 4.87 10.30
N LYS A 123 -10.36 4.79 11.53
CA LYS A 123 -10.08 5.98 12.33
C LYS A 123 -8.73 6.63 11.99
N LEU A 124 -7.72 5.84 11.66
CA LEU A 124 -6.35 6.35 11.49
C LEU A 124 -5.96 6.59 10.02
N ALA A 125 -6.43 5.78 9.07
CA ALA A 125 -6.05 5.92 7.66
C ALA A 125 -7.11 6.69 6.86
N HIS A 126 -8.36 6.23 6.89
CA HIS A 126 -9.40 6.71 5.97
C HIS A 126 -9.69 8.24 5.99
N PRO A 127 -9.61 8.96 7.14
CA PRO A 127 -9.81 10.41 7.14
C PRO A 127 -8.74 11.16 6.35
N PHE A 128 -7.51 10.64 6.35
CA PHE A 128 -6.33 11.25 5.73
C PHE A 128 -6.10 10.75 4.29
N ALA A 129 -6.79 9.67 3.90
CA ALA A 129 -6.80 9.22 2.52
C ALA A 129 -7.37 10.30 1.59
N LYS A 130 -6.72 10.52 0.45
CA LYS A 130 -7.28 11.35 -0.63
C LYS A 130 -8.33 10.54 -1.39
N HIS A 131 -7.98 9.30 -1.77
CA HIS A 131 -8.92 8.31 -2.30
C HIS A 131 -8.79 6.98 -1.57
N LEU A 132 -9.92 6.32 -1.36
CA LEU A 132 -10.01 4.92 -1.00
C LEU A 132 -10.30 4.14 -2.27
N LEU A 133 -9.50 3.12 -2.60
CA LEU A 133 -9.78 2.19 -3.70
C LEU A 133 -10.27 0.87 -3.08
N ALA A 134 -11.51 0.49 -3.32
CA ALA A 134 -12.11 -0.67 -2.65
C ALA A 134 -13.05 -1.46 -3.59
N PRO A 135 -13.24 -2.78 -3.37
CA PRO A 135 -14.32 -3.54 -3.98
C PRO A 135 -15.69 -2.90 -3.79
N GLU A 136 -16.59 -3.06 -4.75
CA GLU A 136 -17.99 -2.63 -4.63
C GLU A 136 -18.73 -3.28 -3.45
N VAL A 137 -18.29 -4.48 -3.04
CA VAL A 137 -18.86 -5.19 -1.88
C VAL A 137 -18.45 -4.56 -0.55
N CYS A 138 -17.37 -3.77 -0.50
CA CYS A 138 -16.84 -3.20 0.74
C CYS A 138 -17.50 -1.85 1.09
N VAL A 139 -17.93 -1.71 2.33
CA VAL A 139 -18.50 -0.48 2.88
C VAL A 139 -17.42 0.31 3.62
N THR A 140 -16.83 1.30 2.95
CA THR A 140 -15.75 2.15 3.52
C THR A 140 -16.25 3.25 4.47
N GLY A 141 -17.56 3.53 4.47
CA GLY A 141 -18.17 4.65 5.22
C GLY A 141 -17.81 6.05 4.69
N ARG A 142 -17.11 6.16 3.55
CA ARG A 142 -16.64 7.44 2.98
C ARG A 142 -16.86 7.53 1.46
N PRO A 143 -18.13 7.52 0.99
CA PRO A 143 -18.45 7.46 -0.43
C PRO A 143 -17.82 8.61 -1.24
N GLY A 144 -17.75 9.82 -0.69
CA GLY A 144 -17.17 10.99 -1.38
C GLY A 144 -15.65 10.90 -1.66
N LYS A 145 -14.96 9.91 -1.10
CA LYS A 145 -13.53 9.64 -1.38
C LYS A 145 -13.30 8.26 -1.99
N THR A 146 -14.33 7.42 -2.07
CA THR A 146 -14.18 6.01 -2.43
C THR A 146 -14.36 5.84 -3.94
N ILE A 147 -13.39 5.18 -4.55
CA ILE A 147 -13.43 4.70 -5.92
C ILE A 147 -13.67 3.20 -5.80
N THR A 148 -14.80 2.73 -6.29
CA THR A 148 -15.17 1.32 -6.26
C THR A 148 -14.76 0.60 -7.54
N TYR A 149 -14.57 -0.72 -7.45
CA TYR A 149 -14.38 -1.57 -8.62
C TYR A 149 -15.06 -2.93 -8.43
N ALA A 150 -15.48 -3.53 -9.54
CA ALA A 150 -16.13 -4.84 -9.56
C ALA A 150 -15.08 -5.97 -9.46
N GLY A 151 -14.81 -6.45 -8.25
CA GLY A 151 -13.90 -7.56 -7.99
C GLY A 151 -13.36 -7.58 -6.57
N ASN A 152 -12.42 -8.48 -6.27
CA ASN A 152 -11.71 -8.57 -5.00
C ASN A 152 -10.21 -8.35 -5.21
N HIS A 153 -9.46 -8.03 -4.15
CA HIS A 153 -8.02 -7.79 -4.20
C HIS A 153 -7.25 -8.97 -4.81
N GLU A 154 -7.64 -10.19 -4.47
CA GLU A 154 -7.01 -11.43 -4.91
C GLU A 154 -7.17 -11.67 -6.42
N LEU A 155 -8.23 -11.12 -7.03
CA LEU A 155 -8.44 -11.24 -8.47
C LEU A 155 -7.45 -10.39 -9.27
N ALA A 156 -6.79 -9.39 -8.66
CA ALA A 156 -5.85 -8.51 -9.35
C ALA A 156 -4.67 -9.26 -10.00
N TYR A 157 -4.24 -10.38 -9.41
CA TYR A 157 -3.15 -11.21 -9.95
C TYR A 157 -3.61 -12.56 -10.49
N LEU A 158 -4.89 -12.89 -10.35
CA LEU A 158 -5.52 -14.09 -10.90
C LEU A 158 -6.38 -13.79 -12.13
N HIS A 159 -6.43 -12.52 -12.58
CA HIS A 159 -7.18 -12.14 -13.77
C HIS A 159 -6.70 -12.95 -14.98
N PRO A 160 -7.61 -13.47 -15.84
CA PRO A 160 -7.24 -14.32 -16.98
C PRO A 160 -6.25 -13.67 -17.97
N GLU A 161 -6.22 -12.34 -18.04
CA GLU A 161 -5.25 -11.60 -18.87
C GLU A 161 -3.83 -11.59 -18.30
N LEU A 162 -3.66 -11.92 -17.01
CA LEU A 162 -2.39 -11.83 -16.28
C LEU A 162 -1.90 -13.20 -15.77
N PHE A 163 -2.80 -14.17 -15.64
CA PHE A 163 -2.52 -15.49 -15.08
C PHE A 163 -3.17 -16.59 -15.91
N THR A 164 -2.37 -17.60 -16.27
CA THR A 164 -2.85 -18.86 -16.84
C THR A 164 -2.66 -19.95 -15.80
N PRO A 165 -3.71 -20.66 -15.37
CA PRO A 165 -3.57 -21.76 -14.41
C PRO A 165 -2.77 -22.90 -15.03
N ASP A 166 -1.96 -23.58 -14.20
CA ASP A 166 -1.33 -24.83 -14.61
C ASP A 166 -2.42 -25.88 -14.89
N PRO A 167 -2.31 -26.64 -15.99
CA PRO A 167 -3.24 -27.73 -16.25
C PRO A 167 -3.16 -28.78 -15.13
N ALA A 168 -4.33 -29.28 -14.71
CA ALA A 168 -4.47 -30.33 -13.70
C ALA A 168 -4.00 -31.70 -14.22
#